data_AF-A0A7K9X9G0-F1
#
_entry.id   AF-A0A7K9X9G0-F1
#
_cell.length_a   1.000
_cell.length_b   1.000
_cell.length_c   1.000
_cell.angle_alpha   90.00
_cell.angle_beta   90.00
_cell.angle_gamma   90.00
#
_symmetry.space_group_name_H-M   'P 1'
#
loop_
_entity.id
_entity.type
_entity.pdbx_description
1 polymer ?
#
loop_
_entity_poly.entity_id
_entity_poly.type
_entity_poly.pdbx_seq_one_letter_code
_entity_poly.pdbx_strand_id
1 'polypeptide(L)'
;RLLELHILKLVALYIIWVALQEVSLMNFLLVLLWAFAMPYCRFRHMASCLSTVWTCIIIVCKMLYQLKIVDPHEYSSNCTQPQLNSTNLSPEELGNSTLYRGPVDPANWFGIRKGYPNLGYIQNHLLVLLLLVFEAVVYRRQEYYRKQHQLVAPATETIFEDISREHLDHGLGSCAKYFLNYFYYKF
;
A
#
# COMPACT_ATOMS: atom_id res chain seq x y z
N ARG A 1 -19.87 -9.53 3.85
CA ARG A 1 -20.37 -8.24 4.37
C ARG A 1 -19.28 -7.39 5.02
N LEU A 2 -18.79 -7.67 6.24
CA LEU A 2 -17.78 -6.80 6.90
C LEU A 2 -16.52 -6.60 6.03
N LEU A 3 -15.95 -7.68 5.50
CA LEU A 3 -14.79 -7.58 4.60
C LEU A 3 -15.10 -6.77 3.33
N GLU A 4 -16.29 -6.92 2.73
CA GLU A 4 -16.68 -6.18 1.50
C GLU A 4 -16.65 -4.66 1.71
N LEU A 5 -16.98 -4.20 2.92
CA LEU A 5 -17.01 -2.79 3.29
C LEU A 5 -15.63 -2.26 3.71
N HIS A 6 -14.85 -3.07 4.42
CA HIS A 6 -13.59 -2.63 5.04
C HIS A 6 -12.33 -3.01 4.28
N ILE A 7 -12.40 -3.91 3.28
CA ILE A 7 -11.20 -4.41 2.58
C ILE A 7 -10.41 -3.29 1.93
N LEU A 8 -11.10 -2.31 1.32
CA LEU A 8 -10.45 -1.21 0.63
C LEU A 8 -9.64 -0.32 1.59
N LYS A 9 -10.15 -0.10 2.81
CA LYS A 9 -9.44 0.65 3.85
C LYS A 9 -8.19 -0.11 4.32
N LEU A 10 -8.30 -1.43 4.45
CA LEU A 10 -7.18 -2.29 4.85
C LEU A 10 -6.09 -2.30 3.78
N VAL A 11 -6.46 -2.45 2.51
CA VAL A 11 -5.51 -2.39 1.38
C VAL A 11 -4.80 -1.04 1.34
N ALA A 12 -5.55 0.06 1.43
CA ALA A 12 -4.99 1.41 1.45
C ALA A 12 -3.98 1.58 2.59
N LEU A 13 -4.37 1.21 3.82
CA LEU A 13 -3.52 1.33 5.00
C LEU A 13 -2.23 0.52 4.85
N TYR A 14 -2.33 -0.72 4.35
CA TYR A 14 -1.17 -1.57 4.16
C TYR A 14 -0.21 -1.03 3.08
N ILE A 15 -0.74 -0.49 1.98
CA ILE A 15 0.09 0.10 0.92
C ILE A 15 0.84 1.33 1.42
N ILE A 16 0.17 2.20 2.19
CA ILE A 16 0.83 3.35 2.83
C ILE A 16 1.88 2.89 3.82
N TRP A 17 1.60 1.87 4.64
CA TRP A 17 2.56 1.29 5.57
C TRP A 17 3.83 0.79 4.85
N VAL A 18 3.67 0.03 3.76
CA VAL A 18 4.79 -0.47 2.95
C VAL A 18 5.60 0.68 2.33
N ALA A 19 4.92 1.72 1.83
CA ALA A 19 5.59 2.88 1.26
C ALA A 19 6.37 3.71 2.29
N LEU A 20 5.92 3.74 3.55
CA LEU A 20 6.64 4.38 4.64
C LEU A 20 7.84 3.56 5.12
N GLN A 21 7.73 2.22 5.10
CA GLN A 21 8.82 1.34 5.48
C GLN A 21 9.97 1.38 4.46
N GLU A 22 9.65 1.51 3.17
CA GLU A 22 10.63 1.65 2.09
C GLU A 22 10.31 2.89 1.25
N VAL A 23 10.94 4.01 1.60
CA VAL A 23 10.80 5.26 0.85
C VAL A 23 11.53 5.12 -0.49
N SER A 24 10.77 5.11 -1.59
CA SER A 24 11.31 5.00 -2.95
C SER A 24 10.39 5.65 -3.98
N LEU A 25 10.95 6.02 -5.13
CA LEU A 25 10.15 6.55 -6.25
C LEU A 25 9.09 5.55 -6.74
N MET A 26 9.44 4.26 -6.79
CA MET A 26 8.49 3.23 -7.24
C MET A 26 7.29 3.10 -6.30
N ASN A 27 7.51 3.23 -4.98
CA ASN A 27 6.42 3.20 -4.00
C ASN A 27 5.61 4.50 -3.98
N PHE A 28 6.20 5.63 -4.36
CA PHE A 28 5.49 6.91 -4.43
C PHE A 28 4.28 6.86 -5.38
N LEU A 29 4.37 6.14 -6.51
CA LEU A 29 3.21 5.99 -7.41
C LEU A 29 2.04 5.26 -6.72
N LEU A 30 2.33 4.26 -5.89
CA LEU A 30 1.29 3.57 -5.11
C LEU A 30 0.63 4.53 -4.11
N VAL A 31 1.44 5.35 -3.43
CA VAL A 31 0.91 6.38 -2.50
C VAL A 31 0.00 7.34 -3.24
N LEU A 32 0.40 7.81 -4.42
CA LEU A 32 -0.39 8.72 -5.24
C LEU A 32 -1.74 8.10 -5.63
N LEU A 33 -1.72 6.87 -6.16
CA LEU A 33 -2.94 6.15 -6.56
C LEU A 33 -3.92 6.01 -5.38
N TRP A 34 -3.43 5.64 -4.20
CA TRP A 34 -4.28 5.40 -3.04
C TRP A 34 -4.71 6.69 -2.32
N ALA A 35 -3.89 7.74 -2.34
CA ALA A 35 -4.28 9.06 -1.87
C ALA A 35 -5.48 9.61 -2.65
N PHE A 36 -5.56 9.36 -3.96
CA PHE A 36 -6.71 9.75 -4.79
C PHE A 36 -7.88 8.75 -4.70
N ALA A 37 -7.62 7.45 -4.54
CA ALA A 37 -8.68 6.44 -4.45
C ALA A 37 -9.57 6.58 -3.21
N MET A 38 -9.01 7.08 -2.10
CA MET A 38 -9.75 7.27 -0.85
C MET A 38 -10.91 8.29 -0.98
N PRO A 39 -10.68 9.54 -1.44
CA PRO A 39 -11.74 10.51 -1.64
C PRO A 39 -12.59 10.24 -2.90
N TYR A 40 -12.00 9.78 -4.00
CA TYR A 40 -12.72 9.62 -5.28
C TYR A 40 -13.22 8.19 -5.47
N CYS A 41 -14.46 7.91 -5.03
CA CYS A 41 -15.04 6.56 -5.07
C CYS A 41 -15.05 5.90 -6.46
N ARG A 42 -15.28 6.68 -7.54
CA ARG A 42 -15.26 6.16 -8.92
C ARG A 42 -13.88 5.69 -9.37
N PHE A 43 -12.81 6.24 -8.78
CA PHE A 43 -11.43 5.91 -9.13
C PHE A 43 -10.94 4.63 -8.45
N ARG A 44 -11.61 4.17 -7.39
CA ARG A 44 -11.19 3.03 -6.55
C ARG A 44 -10.88 1.76 -7.34
N HIS A 45 -11.79 1.36 -8.23
CA HIS A 45 -11.59 0.16 -9.03
C HIS A 45 -10.37 0.28 -9.96
N MET A 46 -10.23 1.44 -10.60
CA MET A 46 -9.08 1.71 -11.47
C MET A 46 -7.77 1.76 -10.69
N ALA A 47 -7.77 2.36 -9.51
CA ALA A 47 -6.61 2.40 -8.62
C ALA A 47 -6.14 1.00 -8.21
N SER A 48 -7.06 0.10 -7.83
CA SER A 48 -6.73 -1.28 -7.48
C SER A 48 -6.09 -2.04 -8.66
N CYS A 49 -6.67 -1.91 -9.86
CA CYS A 49 -6.14 -2.53 -11.07
C CYS A 49 -4.74 -1.98 -11.41
N LEU A 50 -4.57 -0.66 -11.43
CA LEU A 50 -3.29 -0.01 -11.68
C LEU A 50 -2.24 -0.37 -10.64
N SER A 51 -2.61 -0.43 -9.35
CA SER A 51 -1.69 -0.84 -8.30
C SER A 51 -1.27 -2.30 -8.44
N THR A 52 -2.17 -3.18 -8.88
CA THR A 52 -1.83 -4.60 -9.10
C THR A 52 -0.76 -4.73 -10.19
N VAL A 53 -0.97 -4.08 -11.33
CA VAL A 53 0.00 -4.08 -12.44
C VAL A 53 1.32 -3.47 -11.98
N TRP A 54 1.28 -2.34 -11.29
CA TRP A 54 2.48 -1.65 -10.83
C TRP A 54 3.27 -2.45 -9.79
N THR A 55 2.60 -3.07 -8.83
CA THR A 55 3.25 -3.96 -7.85
C THR A 55 3.93 -5.14 -8.54
N CYS A 56 3.32 -5.73 -9.57
CA CYS A 56 3.96 -6.76 -10.38
C CYS A 56 5.23 -6.23 -11.07
N ILE A 57 5.19 -5.02 -11.65
CA ILE A 57 6.38 -4.38 -12.24
C ILE A 57 7.49 -4.22 -11.20
N ILE A 58 7.16 -3.72 -10.00
CA ILE A 58 8.14 -3.58 -8.91
C ILE A 58 8.79 -4.92 -8.56
N ILE A 59 7.98 -5.98 -8.40
CA ILE A 59 8.49 -7.32 -8.06
C ILE A 59 9.44 -7.82 -9.15
N VAL A 60 9.06 -7.71 -10.43
CA VAL A 60 9.88 -8.13 -11.56
C VAL A 60 11.19 -7.33 -11.60
N CYS A 61 11.15 -6.00 -11.48
CA CYS A 61 12.33 -5.16 -11.46
C CYS A 61 13.27 -5.52 -10.29
N LYS A 62 12.72 -5.68 -9.08
CA LYS A 62 13.49 -6.08 -7.89
C LYS A 62 14.15 -7.44 -8.07
N MET A 63 13.47 -8.38 -8.73
CA MET A 63 13.99 -9.72 -8.97
C MET A 63 15.05 -9.78 -10.06
N LEU A 64 14.84 -9.05 -11.16
CA LEU A 64 15.84 -8.93 -12.24
C LEU A 64 17.14 -8.30 -11.74
N TYR A 65 17.08 -7.32 -10.83
CA TYR A 65 18.27 -6.69 -10.27
C TYR A 65 19.10 -7.62 -9.36
N GLN A 66 18.53 -8.72 -8.85
CA GLN A 66 19.29 -9.71 -8.08
C GLN A 66 20.11 -10.65 -8.97
N LEU A 67 19.97 -10.60 -10.30
CA LEU A 67 20.75 -11.45 -11.20
C LEU A 67 22.25 -11.12 -11.09
N LYS A 68 23.08 -12.15 -11.22
CA LYS A 68 24.55 -12.01 -11.11
C LYS A 68 25.15 -11.05 -12.16
N ILE A 69 24.48 -10.89 -13.30
CA ILE A 69 24.93 -10.05 -14.41
C ILE A 69 24.90 -8.55 -14.10
N VAL A 70 24.08 -8.11 -13.15
CA VAL A 70 23.96 -6.68 -12.80
C VAL A 70 24.90 -6.38 -11.66
N ASP A 71 26.06 -5.76 -11.90
CA ASP A 71 27.00 -5.38 -10.82
C ASP A 71 26.86 -3.90 -10.43
N PRO A 72 26.39 -3.58 -9.20
CA PRO A 72 26.27 -2.20 -8.74
C PRO A 72 27.60 -1.43 -8.74
N HIS A 73 28.75 -2.11 -8.65
CA HIS A 73 30.05 -1.44 -8.69
C HIS A 73 30.33 -0.72 -10.00
N GLU A 74 29.80 -1.21 -11.13
CA GLU A 74 29.96 -0.58 -12.44
C GLU A 74 29.16 0.72 -12.59
N TYR A 75 28.03 0.85 -11.88
CA TYR A 75 27.10 1.97 -11.99
C TYR A 75 27.17 2.95 -10.82
N SER A 76 27.77 2.51 -9.69
CA SER A 76 27.90 3.33 -8.51
C SER A 76 28.85 4.51 -8.74
N SER A 77 28.46 5.70 -8.30
CA SER A 77 29.26 6.90 -8.44
C SER A 77 29.76 7.35 -7.08
N ASN A 78 31.05 7.67 -6.98
CA ASN A 78 31.61 8.24 -5.76
C ASN A 78 31.49 9.77 -5.83
N CYS A 79 30.83 10.37 -4.84
CA CYS A 79 30.67 11.82 -4.76
C CYS A 79 31.92 12.45 -4.12
N THR A 80 32.56 13.39 -4.83
CA THR A 80 33.68 14.15 -4.29
C THR A 80 33.23 15.11 -3.19
N GLN A 81 33.92 15.07 -2.05
CA GLN A 81 33.60 15.92 -0.91
C GLN A 81 33.85 17.40 -1.28
N PRO A 82 32.87 18.29 -1.01
CA PRO A 82 33.02 19.72 -1.29
C PRO A 82 34.06 20.39 -0.38
N GLN A 83 34.60 21.53 -0.83
CA GLN A 83 35.54 22.32 -0.04
C GLN A 83 34.85 22.95 1.18
N LEU A 84 35.56 23.10 2.29
CA LEU A 84 35.06 23.62 3.57
C LEU A 84 34.27 24.94 3.46
N ASN A 85 34.63 25.81 2.52
CA ASN A 85 34.00 27.12 2.35
C ASN A 85 32.74 27.13 1.48
N SER A 86 32.36 25.98 0.92
CA SER A 86 31.24 25.88 -0.04
C SER A 86 29.94 25.36 0.57
N THR A 87 30.00 24.79 1.79
CA THR A 87 28.84 24.22 2.48
C THR A 87 28.84 24.63 3.95
N ASN A 88 27.64 24.88 4.51
CA ASN A 88 27.48 25.19 5.94
C ASN A 88 27.54 23.96 6.87
N LEU A 89 27.93 22.79 6.35
CA LEU A 89 27.99 21.54 7.11
C LEU A 89 29.38 21.34 7.70
N SER A 90 29.44 20.82 8.94
CA SER A 90 30.71 20.43 9.54
C SER A 90 31.32 19.22 8.80
N PRO A 91 32.66 19.02 8.88
CA PRO A 91 33.32 17.90 8.22
C PRO A 91 32.81 16.52 8.67
N GLU A 92 32.43 16.41 9.95
CA GLU A 92 31.91 15.19 10.54
C GLU A 92 30.48 14.88 10.08
N GLU A 93 29.62 15.90 9.98
CA GLU A 93 28.27 15.76 9.40
C GLU A 93 28.33 15.39 7.91
N LEU A 94 29.30 15.97 7.20
CA LEU A 94 29.51 15.71 5.78
C LEU A 94 29.93 14.25 5.56
N GLY A 95 30.90 13.75 6.33
CA GLY A 95 31.34 12.35 6.27
C GLY A 95 30.28 11.33 6.69
N ASN A 96 29.35 11.71 7.58
CA ASN A 96 28.22 10.87 7.98
C ASN A 96 27.01 10.93 7.04
N SER A 97 27.00 11.86 6.08
CA SER A 97 25.89 12.01 5.13
C SER A 97 25.81 10.83 4.15
N THR A 98 24.62 10.62 3.57
CA THR A 98 24.37 9.53 2.62
C THR A 98 25.19 9.64 1.33
N LEU A 99 25.54 10.86 0.90
CA LEU A 99 26.25 11.11 -0.35
C LEU A 99 27.76 10.89 -0.23
N TYR A 100 28.36 11.26 0.90
CA TYR A 100 29.83 11.26 1.06
C TYR A 100 30.38 10.11 1.90
N ARG A 101 29.50 9.28 2.49
CA ARG A 101 29.92 8.09 3.26
C ARG A 101 30.47 6.96 2.39
N GLY A 102 30.06 6.87 1.12
CA GLY A 102 30.47 5.80 0.22
C GLY A 102 29.89 5.96 -1.19
N PRO A 103 30.20 5.04 -2.11
CA PRO A 103 29.68 5.10 -3.47
C PRO A 103 28.15 4.97 -3.47
N VAL A 104 27.49 5.85 -4.21
CA VAL A 104 26.03 5.92 -4.29
C VAL A 104 25.57 5.18 -5.53
N ASP A 105 24.69 4.20 -5.34
CA ASP A 105 23.97 3.53 -6.43
C ASP A 105 22.72 4.36 -6.81
N PRO A 106 22.61 4.89 -8.04
CA PRO A 106 21.43 5.60 -8.51
C PRO A 106 20.13 4.77 -8.41
N ALA A 107 20.22 3.44 -8.56
CA ALA A 107 19.07 2.54 -8.49
C ALA A 107 18.43 2.51 -7.09
N ASN A 108 19.22 2.82 -6.06
CA ASN A 108 18.72 2.88 -4.68
C ASN A 108 17.63 3.96 -4.50
N TRP A 109 17.72 5.08 -5.23
CA TRP A 109 16.70 6.13 -5.20
C TRP A 109 15.36 5.68 -5.78
N PHE A 110 15.41 4.80 -6.78
CA PHE A 110 14.23 4.12 -7.33
C PHE A 110 13.69 3.01 -6.43
N GLY A 111 14.39 2.63 -5.35
CA GLY A 111 14.00 1.53 -4.46
C GLY A 111 14.46 0.16 -4.94
N ILE A 112 15.57 0.10 -5.66
CA ILE A 112 16.17 -1.15 -6.12
C ILE A 112 17.55 -1.29 -5.46
N ARG A 113 17.74 -2.38 -4.70
CA ARG A 113 18.96 -2.68 -3.95
C ARG A 113 19.39 -4.11 -4.21
N LYS A 114 20.70 -4.34 -4.34
CA LYS A 114 21.28 -5.69 -4.47
C LYS A 114 21.75 -6.21 -3.10
N GLY A 115 21.73 -7.53 -2.91
CA GLY A 115 22.38 -8.18 -1.76
C GLY A 115 21.47 -8.47 -0.56
N TYR A 116 20.15 -8.34 -0.71
CA TYR A 116 19.18 -8.78 0.28
C TYR A 116 18.73 -10.23 0.00
N PRO A 117 18.37 -11.03 1.02
CA PRO A 117 17.78 -12.34 0.79
C PRO A 117 16.51 -12.18 -0.06
N ASN A 118 16.48 -12.85 -1.24
CA ASN A 118 15.50 -12.62 -2.30
C ASN A 118 14.06 -12.55 -1.81
N LEU A 119 13.63 -13.48 -0.95
CA LEU A 119 12.25 -13.56 -0.48
C LEU A 119 11.89 -12.39 0.45
N GLY A 120 12.74 -12.09 1.44
CA GLY A 120 12.48 -11.03 2.41
C GLY A 120 12.42 -9.64 1.76
N TYR A 121 13.19 -9.44 0.69
CA TYR A 121 13.24 -8.17 -0.04
C TYR A 121 11.95 -7.85 -0.81
N ILE A 122 11.27 -8.86 -1.34
CA ILE A 122 10.01 -8.71 -2.09
C ILE A 122 8.76 -9.01 -1.25
N GLN A 123 8.92 -9.50 -0.02
CA GLN A 123 7.82 -9.98 0.83
C GLN A 123 6.73 -8.92 1.03
N ASN A 124 7.12 -7.66 1.25
CA ASN A 124 6.17 -6.56 1.42
C ASN A 124 5.33 -6.34 0.15
N HIS A 125 5.97 -6.30 -1.01
CA HIS A 125 5.27 -6.14 -2.30
C HIS A 125 4.43 -7.36 -2.66
N LEU A 126 4.86 -8.58 -2.28
CA LEU A 126 4.05 -9.79 -2.43
C LEU A 126 2.79 -9.74 -1.56
N LEU A 127 2.90 -9.26 -0.32
CA LEU A 127 1.73 -9.09 0.56
C LEU A 127 0.77 -8.01 0.04
N VAL A 128 1.29 -6.91 -0.54
CA VAL A 128 0.46 -5.92 -1.24
C VAL A 128 -0.31 -6.59 -2.39
N LEU A 129 0.39 -7.35 -3.23
CA LEU A 129 -0.22 -8.06 -4.36
C LEU A 129 -1.29 -9.06 -3.87
N LEU A 130 -0.99 -9.81 -2.82
CA LEU A 130 -1.92 -10.78 -2.23
C LEU A 130 -3.18 -10.08 -1.69
N LEU A 131 -3.03 -8.94 -1.02
CA LEU A 131 -4.16 -8.16 -0.53
C LEU A 131 -5.02 -7.58 -1.65
N LEU A 132 -4.42 -7.10 -2.74
CA LEU A 132 -5.13 -6.63 -3.93
C LEU A 132 -5.90 -7.76 -4.61
N VAL A 133 -5.30 -8.94 -4.76
CA VAL A 133 -5.98 -10.12 -5.29
C VAL A 133 -7.11 -10.55 -4.35
N PHE A 134 -6.87 -10.52 -3.03
CA PHE A 134 -7.86 -10.88 -2.03
C PHE A 134 -9.07 -9.92 -2.05
N GLU A 135 -8.85 -8.62 -2.25
CA GLU A 135 -9.90 -7.63 -2.48
C GLU A 135 -10.79 -8.01 -3.67
N ALA A 136 -10.20 -8.32 -4.82
CA ALA A 136 -10.93 -8.78 -6.00
C ALA A 136 -11.72 -10.07 -5.74
N VAL A 137 -11.12 -11.03 -5.01
CA VAL A 137 -11.79 -12.29 -4.62
C VAL A 137 -12.99 -12.04 -3.72
N VAL A 138 -12.87 -11.13 -2.74
CA VAL A 138 -13.98 -10.76 -1.86
C VAL A 138 -15.14 -10.21 -2.68
N TYR A 139 -14.90 -9.24 -3.57
CA TYR A 139 -15.96 -8.67 -4.40
C TYR A 139 -16.61 -9.71 -5.33
N ARG A 140 -15.80 -10.56 -6.00
CA ARG A 140 -16.32 -11.62 -6.87
C ARG A 140 -17.13 -12.66 -6.11
N ARG A 141 -16.69 -13.06 -4.91
CA ARG A 141 -17.42 -13.99 -4.05
C ARG A 141 -18.78 -13.43 -3.64
N GLN A 142 -18.85 -12.14 -3.29
CA GLN A 142 -20.11 -11.48 -2.93
C GLN A 142 -21.05 -11.36 -4.14
N GLU A 143 -20.52 -11.04 -5.33
CA GLU A 143 -21.30 -11.01 -6.57
C GLU A 143 -21.88 -12.40 -6.90
N TYR A 144 -21.06 -13.44 -6.82
CA TYR A 144 -21.48 -14.82 -7.06
C TYR A 144 -22.58 -15.26 -6.07
N TYR A 145 -22.38 -15.00 -4.77
CA TYR A 145 -23.36 -15.32 -3.73
C TYR A 145 -24.71 -14.63 -3.98
N ARG A 146 -24.71 -13.34 -4.35
CA ARG A 146 -25.92 -12.60 -4.69
C ARG A 146 -26.66 -13.19 -5.89
N LYS A 147 -25.93 -13.56 -6.95
CA LYS A 147 -26.52 -14.19 -8.14
C LYS A 147 -27.15 -15.55 -7.83
N GLN A 148 -26.46 -16.38 -7.05
CA GLN A 148 -26.94 -17.72 -6.68
C GLN A 148 -28.23 -17.67 -5.86
N HIS A 149 -28.34 -16.72 -4.93
CA HIS A 149 -29.51 -16.57 -4.06
C HIS A 149 -30.53 -15.54 -4.55
N GLN A 150 -30.37 -14.99 -5.77
CA GLN A 150 -31.22 -13.94 -6.34
C GLN A 150 -31.41 -12.73 -5.41
N LEU A 151 -30.37 -12.38 -4.65
CA LEU A 151 -30.39 -11.26 -3.71
C LEU A 151 -30.04 -9.96 -4.43
N VAL A 152 -30.79 -8.90 -4.13
CA VAL A 152 -30.51 -7.55 -4.63
C VAL A 152 -29.29 -6.99 -3.90
N ALA A 153 -28.51 -6.15 -4.60
CA ALA A 153 -27.44 -5.40 -3.94
C ALA A 153 -28.04 -4.50 -2.86
N PRO A 154 -27.52 -4.53 -1.62
CA PRO A 154 -28.08 -3.79 -0.52
C PRO A 154 -27.99 -2.28 -0.77
N ALA A 155 -29.08 -1.56 -0.50
CA ALA A 155 -29.11 -0.11 -0.65
C ALA A 155 -28.26 0.61 0.40
N THR A 156 -28.04 -0.02 1.57
CA THR A 156 -27.24 0.51 2.67
C THR A 156 -25.96 -0.28 2.87
N GLU A 157 -24.84 0.41 2.99
CA GLU A 157 -23.50 -0.14 3.31
C GLU A 157 -23.37 -0.56 4.79
N THR A 158 -24.40 -1.20 5.35
CA THR A 158 -24.45 -1.66 6.74
C THR A 158 -24.13 -3.15 6.85
N ILE A 159 -23.67 -3.55 8.04
CA ILE A 159 -23.34 -4.95 8.37
C ILE A 159 -24.61 -5.71 8.71
N PHE A 160 -25.47 -5.14 9.56
CA PHE A 160 -26.78 -5.69 9.94
C PHE A 160 -27.88 -4.86 9.28
N GLU A 161 -28.61 -5.43 8.32
CA GLU A 161 -29.69 -4.71 7.62
C GLU A 161 -30.92 -4.51 8.52
N ASP A 162 -31.19 -5.45 9.43
CA ASP A 162 -32.41 -5.46 10.26
C ASP A 162 -32.45 -4.37 11.34
N ILE A 163 -31.34 -3.65 11.56
CA ILE A 163 -31.20 -2.72 12.68
C ILE A 163 -31.21 -1.27 12.21
N SER A 164 -32.33 -0.63 12.52
CA SER A 164 -32.58 0.81 12.35
C SER A 164 -32.40 1.57 13.66
N ARG A 165 -32.57 2.90 13.61
CA ARG A 165 -32.53 3.78 14.79
C ARG A 165 -33.58 3.43 15.85
N GLU A 166 -34.72 2.91 15.43
CA GLU A 166 -35.81 2.49 16.31
C GLU A 166 -35.38 1.36 17.25
N HIS A 167 -34.55 0.45 16.74
CA HIS A 167 -34.06 -0.72 17.48
C HIS A 167 -32.98 -0.41 18.51
N LEU A 168 -32.48 0.83 18.59
CA LEU A 168 -31.43 1.21 19.53
C LEU A 168 -31.85 0.97 20.98
N ASP A 169 -33.11 1.30 21.30
CA ASP A 169 -33.61 1.37 22.67
C ASP A 169 -34.30 0.06 23.12
N HIS A 170 -34.36 -0.96 22.25
CA HIS A 170 -35.00 -2.26 22.54
C HIS A 170 -34.14 -3.19 23.42
N GLY A 171 -32.85 -2.92 23.56
CA GLY A 171 -31.97 -3.70 24.43
C GLY A 171 -30.48 -3.56 24.09
N LEU A 172 -29.63 -4.06 24.99
CA LEU A 172 -28.17 -3.91 24.91
C LEU A 172 -27.58 -4.53 23.63
N GLY A 173 -28.11 -5.67 23.19
CA GLY A 173 -27.66 -6.36 21.97
C GLY A 173 -27.98 -5.60 20.69
N SER A 174 -29.20 -5.06 20.59
CA SER A 174 -29.62 -4.23 19.44
C SER A 174 -28.87 -2.90 19.41
N CYS A 175 -28.62 -2.32 20.58
CA CYS A 175 -27.79 -1.13 20.76
C CYS A 175 -26.35 -1.36 20.25
N ALA A 176 -25.70 -2.45 20.66
CA ALA A 176 -24.35 -2.78 20.19
C ALA A 176 -24.28 -2.96 18.66
N LYS A 177 -25.26 -3.65 18.07
CA LYS A 177 -25.32 -3.82 16.61
C LYS A 177 -25.60 -2.50 15.87
N TYR A 178 -26.42 -1.61 16.43
CA TYR A 178 -26.63 -0.27 15.88
C TYR A 178 -25.32 0.54 15.87
N PHE A 179 -24.58 0.52 16.98
CA PHE A 179 -23.28 1.19 17.02
C PHE A 179 -22.30 0.59 16.02
N LEU A 180 -22.22 -0.74 15.88
CA LEU A 180 -21.35 -1.35 14.86
C LEU A 180 -21.66 -0.89 13.43
N ASN A 181 -22.93 -0.62 13.10
CA ASN A 181 -23.33 -0.10 11.80
C ASN A 181 -23.03 1.41 11.63
N TYR A 182 -23.33 2.22 12.65
CA TYR A 182 -23.40 3.68 12.53
C TYR A 182 -22.40 4.44 13.41
N PHE A 183 -21.38 3.77 13.96
CA PHE A 183 -20.39 4.40 14.85
C PHE A 183 -19.74 5.62 14.20
N TYR A 184 -19.09 5.42 13.05
CA TYR A 184 -18.42 6.47 12.28
C TYR A 184 -19.37 7.49 11.65
N TYR A 185 -20.66 7.13 11.49
CA TYR A 185 -21.65 8.08 11.00
C TYR A 185 -22.05 9.09 12.09
N LYS A 186 -22.01 8.67 13.36
CA LYS A 186 -22.46 9.49 14.49
C LYS A 186 -21.32 10.20 15.22
N PHE A 187 -20.15 9.58 15.28
CA PHE A 187 -18.93 10.10 15.91
C PHE A 187 -17.82 10.23 14.87
#